data_AF-A0A1H6VKI8-F1
#
_entry.id   AF-A0A1H6VKI8-F1
#
_cell.length_a   1.000
_cell.length_b   1.000
_cell.length_c   1.000
_cell.angle_alpha   90.00
_cell.angle_beta   90.00
_cell.angle_gamma   90.00
#
_symmetry.space_group_name_H-M   'P 1'
#
loop_
_entity.id
_entity.type
_entity.pdbx_description
1 polymer ?
#
loop_
_entity_poly.entity_id
_entity_poly.type
_entity_poly.pdbx_seq_one_letter_code
_entity_poly.pdbx_strand_id
1 'polypeptide(L)' 'MVLRNPAVRWGIGISGGLMIAVISFLFLTGITQLVGYLIALFDAVITPLVLKQAAAAQ' A
#
# COMPACT_ATOMS: atom_id res chain seq x y z
N MET A 1 -16.33 10.52 -5.72
CA MET A 1 -15.61 11.51 -6.56
C MET A 1 -14.10 11.53 -6.30
N VAL A 2 -13.64 11.66 -5.05
CA VAL A 2 -12.20 11.74 -4.70
C VAL A 2 -11.37 10.53 -5.19
N LEU A 3 -11.90 9.31 -5.04
CA LEU A 3 -11.26 8.07 -5.48
C LEU A 3 -11.20 7.89 -7.02
N ARG A 4 -11.87 8.73 -7.82
CA ARG A 4 -11.71 8.68 -9.30
C ARG A 4 -10.38 9.27 -9.73
N ASN A 5 -9.78 10.13 -8.91
CA ASN A 5 -8.45 10.66 -9.19
C ASN A 5 -7.38 9.57 -8.96
N PRO A 6 -6.61 9.16 -9.99
CA PRO A 6 -5.56 8.16 -9.84
C PRO A 6 -4.50 8.56 -8.81
N ALA A 7 -4.13 9.85 -8.73
CA ALA A 7 -3.11 10.32 -7.79
C ALA A 7 -3.51 10.07 -6.34
N VAL A 8 -4.80 10.22 -6.00
CA VAL A 8 -5.28 10.00 -4.62
C VAL A 8 -5.17 8.53 -4.23
N ARG A 9 -5.59 7.62 -5.12
CA ARG A 9 -5.53 6.17 -4.85
C ARG A 9 -4.10 5.68 -4.67
N TRP A 10 -3.21 6.12 -5.56
CA TRP A 10 -1.79 5.80 -5.47
C TRP A 10 -1.13 6.44 -4.25
N GLY A 11 -1.51 7.67 -3.89
CA GLY A 11 -1.05 8.32 -2.67
C GLY A 11 -1.39 7.51 -1.41
N ILE A 12 -2.61 6.98 -1.32
CA ILE A 12 -3.04 6.13 -0.20
C ILE A 12 -2.17 4.86 -0.14
N GLY A 13 -2.09 4.10 -1.24
CA GLY A 13 -1.29 2.86 -1.26
C GLY A 13 0.18 3.08 -0.97
N ILE A 14 0.82 4.05 -1.63
CA ILE A 14 2.25 4.35 -1.44
C ILE A 14 2.52 4.80 -0.01
N SER A 15 1.65 5.63 0.59
CA SER A 15 1.84 6.08 1.97
C SER A 15 1.74 4.93 2.98
N GLY A 16 0.79 4.02 2.80
CA GLY A 16 0.64 2.82 3.63
C GLY A 16 1.81 1.87 3.47
N GLY A 17 2.17 1.54 2.23
CA GLY A 17 3.31 0.69 1.92
C GLY A 17 4.63 1.25 2.45
N LEU A 18 4.85 2.57 2.33
CA LEU A 18 6.03 3.22 2.89
C LEU A 18 6.10 3.10 4.42
N MET A 19 4.98 3.31 5.11
CA MET A 19 4.90 3.15 6.57
C MET A 19 5.25 1.71 6.99
N ILE A 20 4.69 0.70 6.30
CA ILE A 20 4.96 -0.72 6.58
C ILE A 20 6.44 -1.04 6.31
N ALA A 21 7.01 -0.51 5.22
CA ALA A 21 8.42 -0.69 4.90
C ALA A 21 9.34 -0.07 5.98
N VAL A 22 9.03 1.13 6.45
CA VAL A 22 9.78 1.78 7.55
C VAL A 22 9.72 0.95 8.83
N ILE A 23 8.54 0.46 9.21
CA ILE A 23 8.38 -0.38 10.40
C ILE A 23 9.18 -1.69 10.23
N SER A 24 9.09 -2.32 9.06
CA SER A 24 9.82 -3.56 8.77
C SER A 24 11.33 -3.35 8.80
N PHE A 25 11.81 -2.21 8.31
CA PHE A 25 13.23 -1.86 8.35
C PHE A 25 13.74 -1.62 9.78
N LEU A 26 12.99 -0.87 10.58
CA LEU A 26 13.43 -0.43 11.91
C LEU A 26 13.26 -1.49 13.00
N PHE A 27 12.25 -2.37 12.90
CA PHE A 27 11.83 -3.21 14.02
C PHE A 27 11.84 -4.72 13.73
N LEU A 28 11.92 -5.16 12.47
CA LEU A 28 11.89 -6.58 12.11
C LEU A 28 13.26 -7.04 11.62
N THR A 29 13.55 -8.35 11.78
CA THR A 29 14.81 -8.96 11.35
C THR A 29 14.57 -10.33 10.71
N GLY A 30 15.49 -10.75 9.84
CA GLY A 30 15.42 -12.05 9.18
C GLY A 30 14.18 -12.20 8.28
N ILE A 31 13.50 -13.34 8.37
CA ILE A 31 12.38 -13.68 7.47
C ILE A 31 11.17 -12.74 7.70
N THR A 32 10.91 -12.33 8.94
CA THR A 32 9.76 -11.44 9.23
C THR A 32 9.92 -10.07 8.56
N GLN A 33 11.15 -9.58 8.44
CA GLN A 33 11.44 -8.34 7.70
C GLN A 33 11.15 -8.49 6.20
N LEU A 34 11.53 -9.62 5.59
CA LEU A 34 11.23 -9.89 4.17
C LEU A 34 9.72 -10.02 3.93
N VAL A 35 9.00 -10.69 4.83
CA VAL A 35 7.53 -10.75 4.78
C VAL A 35 6.93 -9.34 4.94
N GLY A 36 7.48 -8.51 5.82
CA GLY A 36 7.09 -7.12 5.98
C GLY A 36 7.25 -6.30 4.69
N TYR A 37 8.37 -6.46 3.98
CA TYR A 37 8.57 -5.80 2.67
C TYR A 37 7.63 -6.32 1.59
N LEU A 38 7.33 -7.62 1.59
CA LEU A 38 6.29 -8.16 0.72
C LEU A 38 4.96 -7.47 1.01
N ILE A 39 4.51 -7.42 2.27
CA ILE A 39 3.26 -6.76 2.64
C ILE A 39 3.28 -5.28 2.23
N ALA A 40 4.38 -4.56 2.44
CA ALA A 40 4.53 -3.17 2.02
C ALA A 40 4.34 -2.99 0.50
N LEU A 41 4.94 -3.86 -0.31
CA LEU A 41 4.77 -3.86 -1.76
C LEU A 41 3.33 -4.17 -2.16
N PHE A 42 2.72 -5.18 -1.51
CA PHE A 42 1.33 -5.54 -1.74
C PHE A 42 0.40 -4.37 -1.40
N ASP A 43 0.59 -3.67 -0.30
CA ASP A 43 -0.23 -2.49 0.04
C ASP A 43 -0.03 -1.36 -0.99
N ALA A 44 1.21 -1.06 -1.35
CA ALA A 44 1.53 -0.01 -2.33
C ALA A 44 0.88 -0.24 -3.71
N VAL A 45 0.66 -1.50 -4.10
CA VAL A 45 0.16 -1.87 -5.43
C VAL A 45 -1.32 -2.28 -5.40
N ILE A 46 -1.74 -3.10 -4.44
CA ILE A 46 -3.09 -3.67 -4.42
C ILE A 46 -4.10 -2.64 -3.93
N THR A 47 -3.78 -1.84 -2.91
CA THR A 47 -4.69 -0.81 -2.39
C THR A 47 -5.18 0.16 -3.47
N PRO A 48 -4.34 0.77 -4.34
CA PRO A 48 -4.84 1.64 -5.40
C PRO A 48 -5.71 0.92 -6.43
N LEU A 49 -5.47 -0.37 -6.69
CA LEU A 49 -6.27 -1.18 -7.61
C LEU A 49 -7.64 -1.52 -7.03
N VAL A 50 -7.71 -1.88 -5.74
CA VAL A 50 -8.97 -2.12 -5.03
C VAL A 50 -9.79 -0.83 -4.97
N LEU A 51 -9.17 0.29 -4.63
CA LEU A 51 -9.84 1.60 -4.62
C LEU A 51 -10.33 2.03 -6.00
N LYS A 52 -9.63 1.63 -7.08
CA LYS A 52 -10.10 1.83 -8.45
C LYS A 52 -11.38 1.05 -8.73
N GLN A 53 -11.45 -0.21 -8.31
CA GLN A 53 -12.66 -1.03 -8.46
C GLN A 53 -13.82 -0.49 -7.62
N ALA A 54 -13.55 -0.12 -6.36
CA ALA A 54 -14.54 0.50 -5.48
C ALA A 54 -15.11 1.81 -6.08
N ALA A 55 -14.26 2.64 -6.69
CA ALA A 55 -14.70 3.87 -7.35
C ALA A 55 -15.50 3.64 -8.65
N ALA A 56 -15.41 2.45 -9.25
CA ALA A 56 -16.19 2.06 -10.42
C ALA A 56 -17.53 1.43 -10.04
N ALA A 57 -17.62 0.85 -8.84
CA ALA A 57 -18.86 0.32 -8.28
C ALA A 57 -19.75 1.41 -7.64
N GLN A 58 -19.21 2.63 -7.45
CA GLN A 58 -19.93 3.84 -6.99
C GLN A 58 -20.36 4.73 -8.17
#